data_AF-U2CMQ9-F1
#
_entry.id   AF-U2CMQ9-F1
#
_cell.length_a   1.000
_cell.length_b   1.000
_cell.length_c   1.000
_cell.angle_alpha   90.00
_cell.angle_beta   90.00
_cell.angle_gamma   90.00
#
_symmetry.space_group_name_H-M   'P 1'
#
loop_
_entity.id
_entity.type
_entity.pdbx_description
1 polymer ?
#
loop_
_entity_poly.entity_id
_entity_poly.type
_entity_poly.pdbx_seq_one_letter_code
_entity_poly.pdbx_strand_id
1 'polypeptide(L)' 'MTYIGIDISKSTFVAAFPSGNSYRTETFTNEAKGIRKFIGKLSADTHHCVMEATGNYGFLLLCFLD' A
#
# COMPACT_ATOMS: atom_id res chain seq x y z
N MET A 1 15.28 -4.30 -4.50
CA MET A 1 14.11 -4.42 -3.62
C MET A 1 13.86 -3.07 -2.99
N THR A 2 12.65 -2.54 -3.15
CA THR A 2 12.21 -1.22 -2.73
C THR A 2 11.02 -1.42 -1.81
N TYR A 3 11.12 -0.93 -0.58
CA TYR A 3 10.08 -1.14 0.42
C TYR A 3 9.00 -0.04 0.33
N ILE A 4 7.74 -0.47 0.27
CA ILE A 4 6.58 0.40 0.32
C ILE A 4 5.93 0.22 1.68
N GLY A 5 6.09 1.21 2.56
CA GLY A 5 5.43 1.22 3.87
C GLY A 5 3.96 1.60 3.73
N ILE A 6 3.07 0.87 4.40
CA ILE A 6 1.62 1.05 4.37
C ILE A 6 1.10 1.21 5.80
N ASP A 7 0.52 2.37 6.07
CA ASP A 7 -0.27 2.67 7.28
C ASP A 7 -1.75 2.54 6.92
N ILE A 8 -2.53 1.75 7.67
CA ILE A 8 -3.86 1.31 7.25
C ILE A 8 -4.94 1.52 8.30
N SER A 9 -6.04 2.13 7.86
CA SER A 9 -7.25 2.32 8.63
C SER A 9 -8.45 1.64 7.95
N LYS A 10 -9.61 1.73 8.60
CA LYS A 10 -10.85 1.11 8.11
C LYS A 10 -11.24 1.60 6.70
N SER A 11 -11.15 2.90 6.42
CA SER A 11 -11.67 3.50 5.17
C SER A 11 -10.59 3.86 4.17
N THR A 12 -9.36 4.07 4.62
CA THR A 12 -8.23 4.50 3.78
C THR A 12 -6.93 3.88 4.25
N PHE A 13 -5.92 3.88 3.38
CA PHE A 13 -4.54 3.60 3.73
C PHE A 13 -3.61 4.60 3.07
N VAL A 14 -2.45 4.80 3.67
CA VAL A 14 -1.38 5.67 3.17
C VAL A 14 -0.21 4.77 2.78
N ALA A 15 0.29 4.94 1.55
CA ALA A 15 1.48 4.24 1.07
C ALA A 15 2.64 5.22 0.85
N ALA A 16 3.84 4.87 1.31
CA ALA A 16 5.05 5.66 1.13
C ALA A 16 5.86 5.15 -0.07
N PHE A 17 5.99 5.98 -1.11
CA PHE A 17 6.79 5.70 -2.30
C PHE A 17 8.13 6.45 -2.25
N PRO A 18 9.25 5.85 -2.66
CA PRO A 18 10.53 6.55 -2.75
C PRO A 18 10.45 7.73 -3.72
N SER A 19 11.11 8.82 -3.36
CA SER A 19 11.21 10.04 -4.16
C SER A 19 12.61 10.65 -3.96
N GLY A 20 13.58 10.21 -4.75
CA GLY A 20 14.98 10.58 -4.57
C GLY A 20 15.51 10.08 -3.22
N ASN A 21 16.01 10.99 -2.39
CA ASN A 21 16.50 10.68 -1.04
C ASN A 21 15.42 10.77 0.06
N SER A 22 14.15 10.93 -0.31
CA SER A 22 13.03 11.00 0.62
C SER A 22 11.89 10.07 0.20
N TYR A 23 10.75 10.17 0.90
CA TYR A 23 9.52 9.46 0.57
C TYR A 23 8.40 10.44 0.31
N ARG A 24 7.54 10.10 -0.65
CA ARG A 24 6.27 10.75 -0.90
C ARG A 24 5.15 9.80 -0.50
N THR A 25 4.25 10.27 0.35
CA THR A 25 3.06 9.51 0.75
C THR A 25 1.90 9.78 -0.20
N GLU A 26 1.10 8.76 -0.45
CA GLU A 26 -0.18 8.89 -1.14
C GLU A 26 -1.28 8.12 -0.41
N THR A 27 -2.47 8.70 -0.35
CA THR A 27 -3.64 8.09 0.28
C THR A 27 -4.53 7.41 -0.75
N PHE A 28 -5.00 6.21 -0.42
CA PHE A 28 -5.93 5.41 -1.21
C PHE A 28 -7.13 5.02 -0.36
N THR A 29 -8.28 4.77 -0.99
CA THR A 29 -9.43 4.18 -0.29
C THR A 29 -9.17 2.69 -0.04
N ASN A 30 -9.56 2.18 1.13
CA ASN A 30 -9.49 0.77 1.47
C ASN A 30 -10.70 0.00 0.89
N GLU A 31 -10.87 0.15 -0.41
CA GLU A 31 -11.93 -0.46 -1.21
C GLU A 31 -11.31 -0.96 -2.51
N ALA A 32 -11.95 -1.94 -3.17
CA ALA A 32 -11.39 -2.60 -4.36
C ALA A 32 -10.91 -1.62 -5.45
N LYS A 33 -11.60 -0.48 -5.65
CA LYS A 33 -11.18 0.53 -6.64
C LYS A 33 -9.90 1.26 -6.21
N GLY A 34 -9.79 1.66 -4.95
CA GLY A 34 -8.60 2.31 -4.39
C GLY A 34 -7.39 1.37 -4.37
N ILE A 35 -7.61 0.13 -3.96
CA ILE A 35 -6.60 -0.93 -3.93
C ILE A 35 -6.05 -1.21 -5.33
N ARG A 36 -6.90 -1.37 -6.35
CA ARG A 36 -6.43 -1.55 -7.74
C ARG A 36 -5.60 -0.37 -8.24
N LYS A 37 -5.98 0.87 -7.87
CA LYS A 37 -5.21 2.07 -8.21
C LYS A 37 -3.82 2.06 -7.54
N PHE A 38 -3.75 1.59 -6.29
CA PHE A 38 -2.49 1.42 -5.58
C PHE A 38 -1.61 0.34 -6.25
N ILE A 39 -2.16 -0.85 -6.51
CA ILE A 39 -1.43 -1.96 -7.14
C ILE A 39 -0.90 -1.58 -8.52
N GLY A 40 -1.65 -0.79 -9.30
CA GLY A 40 -1.20 -0.28 -10.59
C GLY A 40 0.05 0.61 -10.52
N LYS A 41 0.49 1.03 -9.33
CA LYS A 41 1.75 1.76 -9.10
C LYS A 41 2.90 0.87 -8.65
N LEU A 42 2.62 -0.39 -8.32
CA LEU A 42 3.61 -1.35 -7.86
C LEU A 42 4.27 -2.05 -9.05
N SER A 43 5.43 -2.66 -8.78
CA SER A 43 6.18 -3.49 -9.70
C SER A 43 6.47 -4.76 -8.93
N ALA A 44 5.98 -5.89 -9.45
CA ALA A 44 6.06 -7.18 -8.75
C ALA A 44 7.51 -7.62 -8.49
N ASP A 45 8.44 -7.23 -9.36
CA ASP A 45 9.85 -7.62 -9.27
C ASP A 45 10.66 -6.77 -8.28
N THR A 46 10.21 -5.54 -8.02
CA THR A 46 11.01 -4.57 -7.25
C THR A 46 10.38 -4.11 -5.96
N HIS A 47 9.04 -4.02 -5.88
CA HIS A 47 8.35 -3.47 -4.72
C HIS A 47 7.96 -4.55 -3.72
N HIS A 48 8.36 -4.35 -2.45
CA HIS A 48 7.94 -5.17 -1.32
C HIS A 48 7.09 -4.34 -0.37
N CYS A 49 5.83 -4.73 -0.19
CA CYS A 49 4.90 -3.99 0.66
C CYS A 49 5.04 -4.43 2.13
N VAL A 50 5.19 -3.46 3.03
CA VAL A 50 5.24 -3.67 4.48
C VAL A 50 4.04 -2.94 5.07
N MET A 51 3.14 -3.67 5.73
CA MET A 51 1.86 -3.14 6.20
C MET A 51 1.79 -3.11 7.72
N GLU A 52 1.27 -2.02 8.29
CA GLU A 52 0.95 -1.90 9.71
C GLU A 52 -0.09 -2.96 10.10
N ALA A 53 0.16 -3.65 11.22
CA ALA A 53 -0.72 -4.68 11.74
C ALA A 53 -1.87 -4.08 12.58
N THR A 54 -2.82 -3.41 11.91
CA THR A 54 -3.98 -2.77 12.57
C THR A 54 -5.27 -3.56 12.35
N GLY A 55 -5.56 -4.45 13.30
CA GLY A 55 -6.77 -5.27 13.28
C GLY A 55 -6.92 -6.06 11.98
N ASN A 56 -8.13 -6.11 11.43
CA ASN A 56 -8.42 -6.78 10.17
C ASN A 56 -8.47 -5.83 8.95
N TYR A 57 -8.09 -4.57 9.10
CA TYR A 57 -8.24 -3.57 8.04
C TYR A 57 -7.36 -3.86 6.83
N GLY A 58 -6.22 -4.51 7.02
CA GLY A 58 -5.33 -4.94 5.95
C GLY A 58 -5.79 -6.16 5.15
N PHE A 59 -6.83 -6.88 5.60
CA PHE A 59 -7.19 -8.18 5.02
C PHE A 59 -7.58 -8.08 3.54
N LEU A 60 -8.43 -7.11 3.18
CA LEU A 60 -8.85 -6.91 1.79
C LEU A 60 -7.66 -6.55 0.88
N LEU A 61 -6.77 -5.68 1.35
CA LEU A 61 -5.57 -5.28 0.61
C LEU A 61 -4.62 -6.48 0.41
N LEU A 62 -4.44 -7.32 1.43
CA LEU A 62 -3.66 -8.54 1.34
C LEU A 62 -4.21 -9.50 0.28
N CYS A 63 -5.53 -9.72 0.24
CA CYS A 63 -6.16 -10.58 -0.77
C CYS A 63 -5.98 -10.14 -2.22
N PHE A 64 -5.56 -8.89 -2.46
CA PHE A 64 -5.27 -8.38 -3.81
C PHE A 64 -3.77 -8.35 -4.14
N LEU A 65 -2.90 -8.50 -3.13
CA LEU A 65 -1.45 -8.51 -3.28
C LEU A 65 -0.88 -9.94 -3.45
N ASP A 66 -1.63 -10.95 -3.03
CA ASP A 66 -1.37 -12.39 -3.22
C ASP A 66 -1.80 -12.86 -4.62
#